data_AF-A0A6H1ZRF6-F1
#
_entry.id   AF-A0A6H1ZRF6-F1
#
_cell.length_a   1.000
_cell.length_b   1.000
_cell.length_c   1.000
_cell.angle_alpha   90.00
_cell.angle_beta   90.00
_cell.angle_gamma   90.00
#
_symmetry.space_group_name_H-M   'P 1'
#
loop_
_entity.id
_entity.type
_entity.pdbx_description
1 polymer ?
#
loop_
_entity_poly.entity_id
_entity_poly.type
_entity_poly.pdbx_seq_one_letter_code
_entity_poly.pdbx_strand_id
1 'polypeptide(L)'
;MSGGHFEYGQWQISEIADEIEKLIRNNDSTEKDKYGGHYSPEVIIKFKDAVQLLRRAYIYAQRIDWLVSGDDGEESFIERLKEDLDELE
;
A
#
# COMPACT_ATOMS: atom_id res chain seq x y z
N MET A 1 -7.37 23.44 -3.44
CA MET A 1 -6.94 22.07 -3.76
C MET A 1 -7.84 21.16 -2.95
N SER A 2 -8.72 20.37 -3.58
CA SER A 2 -9.59 19.43 -2.85
C SER A 2 -8.71 18.33 -2.27
N GLY A 3 -8.92 18.01 -0.99
CA GLY A 3 -8.09 17.07 -0.23
C GLY A 3 -8.36 15.59 -0.55
N GLY A 4 -8.85 15.28 -1.76
CA GLY A 4 -9.53 14.02 -2.03
C GLY A 4 -10.84 13.87 -1.25
N HIS A 5 -11.64 12.87 -1.60
CA HIS A 5 -12.85 12.49 -0.86
C HIS A 5 -12.52 11.78 0.46
N PHE A 6 -11.41 11.04 0.50
CA PHE A 6 -10.93 10.27 1.66
C PHE A 6 -9.84 11.00 2.45
N GLU A 7 -9.70 12.32 2.30
CA GLU A 7 -8.74 13.13 3.08
C GLU A 7 -7.30 12.60 3.01
N TYR A 8 -6.88 12.12 1.83
CA TYR A 8 -5.56 11.51 1.62
C TYR A 8 -5.29 10.23 2.45
N GLY A 9 -6.32 9.58 3.00
CA GLY A 9 -6.20 8.38 3.84
C GLY A 9 -5.48 7.21 3.17
N GLN A 10 -5.50 7.13 1.83
CA GLN A 10 -4.71 6.15 1.07
C GLN A 10 -3.20 6.27 1.36
N TRP A 11 -2.67 7.47 1.57
CA TRP A 11 -1.24 7.62 1.87
C TRP A 11 -0.84 6.93 3.17
N GLN A 12 -1.71 6.90 4.18
CA GLN A 12 -1.47 6.14 5.41
C GLN A 12 -1.38 4.63 5.13
N ILE A 13 -2.21 4.10 4.22
CA ILE A 13 -2.15 2.69 3.81
C ILE A 13 -0.78 2.40 3.15
N SER A 14 -0.31 3.30 2.28
CA SER A 14 0.99 3.17 1.63
C SER A 14 2.15 3.28 2.63
N GLU A 15 2.08 4.21 3.59
CA GLU A 15 3.10 4.37 4.63
C GLU A 15 3.19 3.12 5.51
N ILE A 16 2.06 2.50 5.88
CA ILE A 16 2.05 1.24 6.63
C ILE A 16 2.73 0.13 5.81
N ALA A 17 2.47 0.05 4.49
CA ALA A 17 3.14 -0.92 3.63
C ALA A 17 4.67 -0.69 3.60
N ASP A 18 5.12 0.56 3.44
CA ASP A 18 6.53 0.93 3.48
C ASP A 18 7.21 0.57 4.81
N GLU A 19 6.51 0.78 5.93
CA GLU A 19 7.01 0.42 7.26
C GLU A 19 7.16 -1.09 7.43
N ILE A 20 6.18 -1.87 6.96
CA ILE A 20 6.27 -3.33 6.99
C ILE A 20 7.42 -3.83 6.10
N GLU A 21 7.63 -3.24 4.92
CA GLU A 21 8.78 -3.57 4.07
C GLU A 21 10.12 -3.28 4.74
N LYS A 22 10.23 -2.18 5.49
CA LYS A 22 11.42 -1.87 6.29
C LYS A 22 11.65 -2.92 7.37
N LEU A 23 10.59 -3.38 8.06
CA LEU A 23 10.68 -4.46 9.05
C LEU A 23 11.15 -5.77 8.42
N ILE A 24 10.65 -6.12 7.22
CA ILE A 24 11.12 -7.31 6.49
C ILE A 24 12.60 -7.18 6.14
N ARG A 25 13.02 -6.03 5.57
CA ARG A 25 14.39 -5.78 5.15
C ARG A 25 15.38 -5.83 6.32
N ASN A 26 14.95 -5.36 7.48
CA ASN A 26 15.81 -5.25 8.67
C ASN A 26 15.67 -6.43 9.64
N ASN A 27 14.90 -7.47 9.29
CA ASN A 27 14.62 -8.62 10.17
C ASN A 27 15.89 -9.32 10.69
N ASP A 28 16.92 -9.38 9.84
CA ASP A 28 18.20 -10.02 10.16
C ASP A 28 19.27 -9.02 10.63
N SER A 29 18.90 -7.74 10.82
CA SER A 29 19.81 -6.71 11.31
C SER A 29 20.23 -6.99 12.75
N THR A 30 21.54 -6.97 13.00
CA THR A 30 22.12 -7.05 14.35
C THR A 30 22.32 -5.67 14.98
N GLU A 31 21.97 -4.60 14.27
CA GLU A 31 22.07 -3.24 14.79
C GLU A 31 21.00 -3.02 15.87
N LYS A 32 21.39 -2.40 16.99
CA LYS A 32 20.49 -2.05 18.12
C LYS A 32 19.54 -0.89 17.78
N ASP A 33 19.08 -0.78 16.55
CA ASP A 33 18.09 0.22 16.20
C ASP A 33 16.67 -0.33 16.38
N LYS A 34 15.69 0.58 16.33
CA LYS A 34 14.29 0.29 16.64
C LYS A 34 13.57 -0.58 15.60
N TYR A 35 14.26 -1.07 14.58
CA TYR A 35 13.63 -1.73 13.43
C TYR A 35 14.09 -3.19 13.23
N GLY A 36 15.07 -3.68 14.00
CA GLY A 36 15.47 -5.09 14.00
C GLY A 36 14.49 -5.96 14.79
N GLY A 37 13.43 -6.42 14.13
CA GLY A 37 12.56 -7.46 14.69
C GLY A 37 13.04 -8.82 14.19
N HIS A 38 13.57 -9.67 15.07
CA HIS A 38 13.99 -11.03 14.71
C HIS A 38 12.77 -11.96 14.58
N TYR A 39 11.93 -11.72 13.57
CA TYR A 39 10.72 -12.50 13.32
C TYR A 39 11.05 -13.82 12.62
N SER A 40 10.20 -14.83 12.83
CA SER A 40 10.36 -16.13 12.17
C SER A 40 10.06 -16.03 10.67
N PRO A 41 10.58 -16.96 9.85
CA PRO A 41 10.29 -16.98 8.41
C PRO A 41 8.79 -17.03 8.09
N GLU A 42 8.00 -17.75 8.89
CA GLU A 42 6.54 -17.82 8.75
C GLU A 42 5.87 -16.45 8.95
N VAL A 43 6.33 -15.67 9.93
CA VAL A 43 5.83 -14.32 10.18
C VAL A 43 6.23 -13.36 9.05
N ILE A 44 7.47 -13.48 8.54
CA ILE A 44 7.93 -12.67 7.41
C ILE A 44 7.12 -12.95 6.13
N ILE A 45 6.70 -14.19 5.89
CA ILE A 45 5.78 -14.50 4.79
C ILE A 45 4.47 -13.73 4.98
N LYS A 46 3.90 -13.67 6.19
CA LYS A 46 2.68 -12.92 6.46
C LYS A 46 2.88 -11.40 6.30
N PHE A 47 4.06 -10.88 6.58
CA PHE A 47 4.36 -9.47 6.31
C PHE A 47 4.39 -9.18 4.82
N LYS A 48 4.96 -10.07 4.00
CA LYS A 48 4.93 -9.95 2.53
C LYS A 48 3.50 -10.02 1.99
N ASP A 49 2.69 -10.95 2.49
CA ASP A 49 1.26 -11.05 2.17
C ASP A 49 0.54 -9.72 2.51
N ALA A 50 0.83 -9.15 3.68
CA ALA A 50 0.24 -7.88 4.13
C ALA A 50 0.64 -6.70 3.23
N VAL A 51 1.91 -6.60 2.83
CA VAL A 51 2.38 -5.55 1.90
C VAL A 51 1.59 -5.60 0.60
N GLN A 52 1.44 -6.79 -0.01
CA GLN A 52 0.66 -6.92 -1.25
C GLN A 52 -0.80 -6.48 -1.08
N LEU A 53 -1.45 -6.88 0.02
CA LEU A 53 -2.82 -6.48 0.32
C LEU A 53 -2.96 -4.97 0.51
N LEU A 54 -2.03 -4.34 1.22
CA LEU A 54 -2.04 -2.90 1.47
C LEU A 54 -1.79 -2.09 0.19
N ARG A 55 -0.87 -2.53 -0.68
CA ARG A 55 -0.63 -1.90 -1.98
C ARG A 55 -1.87 -1.96 -2.88
N ARG A 56 -2.54 -3.11 -2.92
CA ARG A 56 -3.83 -3.24 -3.63
C ARG A 56 -4.89 -2.32 -3.01
N ALA A 57 -5.00 -2.28 -1.69
CA ALA A 57 -5.95 -1.41 -1.00
C ALA A 57 -5.69 0.08 -1.29
N TYR A 58 -4.42 0.50 -1.36
CA TYR A 58 -4.04 1.85 -1.78
C TYR A 58 -4.56 2.18 -3.19
N ILE A 59 -4.32 1.31 -4.17
CA ILE A 59 -4.76 1.51 -5.56
C ILE A 59 -6.29 1.67 -5.62
N TYR A 60 -7.02 0.77 -4.98
CA TYR A 60 -8.49 0.87 -4.92
C TYR A 60 -8.95 2.16 -4.26
N ALA A 61 -8.38 2.51 -3.10
CA ALA A 61 -8.75 3.74 -2.40
C ALA A 61 -8.47 4.98 -3.25
N GLN A 62 -7.31 5.05 -3.90
CA GLN A 62 -6.92 6.16 -4.78
C GLN A 62 -7.84 6.29 -6.00
N ARG A 63 -8.17 5.18 -6.67
CA ARG A 63 -9.02 5.18 -7.86
C ARG A 63 -10.47 5.54 -7.53
N ILE A 64 -10.98 5.02 -6.41
CA ILE A 64 -12.33 5.39 -5.94
C ILE A 64 -12.35 6.86 -5.54
N ASP A 65 -11.32 7.37 -4.87
CA ASP A 65 -11.19 8.78 -4.48
C ASP A 65 -11.32 9.72 -5.68
N TRP A 66 -10.61 9.40 -6.77
CA TRP A 66 -10.68 10.15 -8.03
C TRP A 66 -12.06 10.05 -8.68
N LEU A 67 -12.68 8.87 -8.71
CA LEU A 67 -14.02 8.68 -9.28
C LEU A 67 -15.06 9.54 -8.57
N VAL A 68 -15.10 9.50 -7.24
CA VAL A 68 -16.12 10.22 -6.46
C VAL A 68 -15.80 11.72 -6.30
N SER A 69 -14.56 12.13 -6.57
CA SER A 69 -14.14 13.54 -6.66
C SER A 69 -14.38 14.15 -8.05
N GLY A 70 -14.72 13.32 -9.05
CA GLY A 70 -14.95 13.74 -10.43
C GLY A 70 -13.68 13.88 -11.29
N ASP A 71 -12.53 13.40 -10.80
CA ASP A 71 -11.27 13.35 -11.55
C ASP A 71 -11.24 12.17 -12.53
N ASP A 72 -11.89 11.06 -12.16
CA ASP A 72 -12.16 9.91 -13.01
C ASP A 72 -13.64 9.84 -13.38
N GLY A 73 -13.94 9.38 -14.60
CA GLY A 73 -15.26 8.87 -14.98
C GLY A 73 -15.31 7.35 -14.79
N GLU A 74 -16.49 6.74 -14.90
CA GLU A 74 -16.64 5.28 -14.69
C GLU A 74 -15.77 4.45 -15.66
N GLU A 75 -15.69 4.84 -16.94
CA GLU A 75 -14.85 4.16 -17.92
C GLU A 75 -13.36 4.27 -17.59
N SER A 76 -12.87 5.47 -17.29
CA SER A 76 -11.46 5.69 -16.94
C SER A 76 -11.10 5.04 -15.61
N PHE A 77 -12.03 4.99 -14.66
CA PHE A 77 -11.85 4.26 -13.41
C PHE A 77 -11.57 2.78 -13.67
N ILE A 78 -12.37 2.10 -14.50
CA ILE A 78 -12.19 0.67 -14.79
C ILE A 78 -10.89 0.40 -15.55
N GLU A 79 -10.58 1.20 -16.57
CA GLU A 79 -9.36 1.05 -17.36
C GLU A 79 -8.11 1.22 -16.49
N ARG A 80 -8.02 2.35 -15.76
CA ARG A 80 -6.83 2.69 -15.00
C ARG A 80 -6.68 1.86 -13.71
N LEU A 81 -7.77 1.44 -13.10
CA LEU A 81 -7.72 0.49 -11.98
C LEU A 81 -7.09 -0.83 -12.44
N LYS A 82 -7.43 -1.31 -13.63
CA LYS A 82 -6.83 -2.52 -14.17
C LYS A 82 -5.34 -2.30 -14.45
N GLU A 83 -4.97 -1.20 -15.12
CA GLU A 83 -3.57 -0.87 -15.40
C GLU A 83 -2.72 -0.83 -14.13
N ASP A 84 -3.16 -0.11 -13.10
CA ASP A 84 -2.42 -0.01 -11.83
C ASP A 84 -2.29 -1.36 -11.10
N LEU A 85 -3.33 -2.20 -11.15
CA LEU A 85 -3.28 -3.53 -10.55
C LEU A 85 -2.33 -4.46 -11.32
N ASP A 86 -2.32 -4.38 -12.65
CA ASP A 86 -1.42 -5.15 -13.51
C ASP A 86 0.05 -4.72 -13.29
N GLU A 87 0.32 -3.45 -12.95
CA GLU A 87 1.66 -2.96 -12.58
C GLU A 87 2.16 -3.47 -11.22
N LEU A 88 1.28 -4.00 -10.37
CA LEU A 88 1.62 -4.54 -9.06
C LEU A 88 1.99 -6.03 -9.08
N GLU A 89 1.61 -6.77 -10.14
CA GLU A 89 1.89 -8.20 -10.33
C GLU A 89 3.29 -8.48 -10.91
#